data_AF-A0A838FP42-F1
#
_entry.id   AF-A0A838FP42-F1
#
_cell.length_a   1.000
_cell.length_b   1.000
_cell.length_c   1.000
_cell.angle_alpha   90.00
_cell.angle_beta   90.00
_cell.angle_gamma   90.00
#
_symmetry.space_group_name_H-M   'P 1'
#
loop_
_entity.id
_entity.type
_entity.pdbx_description
1 polymer ?
#
loop_
_entity_poly.entity_id
_entity_poly.type
_entity_poly.pdbx_seq_one_letter_code
_entity_poly.pdbx_strand_id
1 'polypeptide(L)'
;MGTSLPITRHPARVSYDAGAARLLVCEFGSVPEERMEDQCIGLGDLMRFFLRRSHGTVIGFEVAEPEWIDTETRVSDVWGEPRFRVPVLGLRRASVGEIVLRARAVFAGRSTADVTADTRGRRLLAEQEYTPAEEAFRDALDAGDLRGHLRLAPALCGQGRYSEAYDHARIFTELAPRNSWGWAWLGRICLELGEEQEARGALRRAVALEREGSYRTPARLVLRSLAGSAR
;
A
#
# COMPACT_ATOMS: atom_id res chain seq x y z
N MET A 1 26.27 3.56 -18.59
CA MET A 1 25.33 3.70 -19.72
C MET A 1 23.93 3.49 -19.18
N GLY A 2 23.31 4.55 -18.65
CA GLY A 2 22.05 4.46 -17.90
C GLY A 2 20.87 4.59 -18.85
N THR A 3 20.24 3.47 -19.20
CA THR A 3 18.89 3.50 -19.78
C THR A 3 17.96 4.11 -18.76
N SER A 4 17.54 5.36 -18.99
CA SER A 4 16.55 6.07 -18.18
C SER A 4 15.28 5.22 -18.14
N LEU A 5 14.97 4.66 -16.97
CA LEU A 5 13.73 3.93 -16.77
C LEU A 5 12.56 4.90 -17.04
N PRO A 6 11.53 4.50 -17.80
CA PRO A 6 10.37 5.34 -18.00
C PRO A 6 9.74 5.64 -16.63
N ILE A 7 9.50 6.92 -16.34
CA ILE A 7 8.90 7.37 -15.08
C ILE A 7 7.51 7.94 -15.31
N THR A 8 6.65 7.83 -14.30
CA THR A 8 5.35 8.47 -14.28
C THR A 8 5.43 9.99 -14.52
N ARG A 9 4.41 10.52 -15.20
CA ARG A 9 4.18 11.97 -15.34
C ARG A 9 3.20 12.52 -14.31
N HIS A 10 2.57 11.64 -13.51
CA HIS A 10 1.63 12.03 -12.49
C HIS A 10 2.38 12.57 -11.25
N PRO A 11 1.78 13.53 -10.52
CA PRO A 11 2.32 13.95 -9.24
C PRO A 11 2.41 12.78 -8.25
N ALA A 12 3.47 12.74 -7.47
CA ALA A 12 3.62 11.79 -6.39
C ALA A 12 3.06 12.35 -5.08
N ARG A 13 2.37 11.48 -4.33
CA ARG A 13 2.08 11.65 -2.91
C ARG A 13 3.27 11.19 -2.08
N VAL A 14 3.32 11.65 -0.83
CA VAL A 14 4.37 11.31 0.13
C VAL A 14 3.72 10.81 1.40
N SER A 15 4.16 9.64 1.85
CA SER A 15 3.82 9.07 3.15
C SER A 15 5.11 8.87 3.92
N TYR A 16 5.23 9.53 5.08
CA TYR A 16 6.37 9.33 5.98
C TYR A 16 5.87 8.73 7.27
N ASP A 17 6.40 7.55 7.62
CA ASP A 17 6.18 6.87 8.89
C ASP A 17 7.41 7.06 9.75
N ALA A 18 7.30 7.98 10.72
CA ALA A 18 8.37 8.25 11.66
C ALA A 18 8.60 7.07 12.63
N GLY A 19 7.56 6.30 12.97
CA GLY A 19 7.67 5.15 13.87
C GLY A 19 8.39 3.96 13.22
N ALA A 20 8.22 3.79 11.91
CA ALA A 20 8.90 2.76 11.13
C ALA A 20 10.14 3.27 10.37
N ALA A 21 10.52 4.54 10.54
CA ALA A 21 11.56 5.22 9.76
C ALA A 21 11.44 4.92 8.25
N ARG A 22 10.25 5.12 7.66
CA ARG A 22 9.97 4.75 6.27
C ARG A 22 9.37 5.92 5.49
N LEU A 23 9.96 6.26 4.35
CA LEU A 23 9.46 7.23 3.40
C LEU A 23 8.98 6.51 2.13
N LEU A 24 7.68 6.58 1.87
CA LEU A 24 7.06 6.11 0.64
C LEU A 24 6.68 7.31 -0.23
N VAL A 25 7.14 7.31 -1.48
CA VAL A 25 6.77 8.31 -2.48
C VAL A 25 6.22 7.56 -3.67
N CYS A 26 4.96 7.78 -4.01
CA CYS A 26 4.34 7.08 -5.14
C CYS A 26 3.35 7.96 -5.86
N GLU A 27 3.09 7.62 -7.11
CA GLU A 27 2.08 8.23 -7.96
C GLU A 27 0.75 8.35 -7.22
N PHE A 28 0.16 9.55 -7.23
CA PHE A 28 -1.17 9.77 -6.72
C PHE A 28 -2.18 8.87 -7.46
N GLY A 29 -3.06 8.20 -6.72
CA GLY A 29 -3.99 7.23 -7.32
C GLY A 29 -3.46 5.79 -7.37
N SER A 30 -2.27 5.52 -6.84
CA SER A 30 -1.66 4.18 -6.84
C SER A 30 -1.47 3.57 -5.46
N VAL A 31 -1.57 2.24 -5.40
CA VAL A 31 -1.15 1.41 -4.28
C VAL A 31 0.01 0.54 -4.78
N PRO A 32 1.25 0.79 -4.35
CA PRO A 32 2.38 -0.02 -4.78
C PRO A 32 2.26 -1.45 -4.26
N GLU A 33 2.54 -2.44 -5.12
CA GLU A 33 2.51 -3.85 -4.74
C GLU A 33 3.86 -4.26 -4.12
N GLU A 34 4.08 -3.86 -2.88
CA GLU A 34 5.36 -3.88 -2.16
C GLU A 34 6.06 -5.27 -2.07
N ARG A 35 5.35 -6.37 -2.33
CA ARG A 35 5.84 -7.75 -2.24
C ARG A 35 6.12 -8.40 -3.60
N MET A 36 5.69 -7.79 -4.69
CA MET A 36 5.86 -8.37 -6.03
C MET A 36 7.26 -8.04 -6.53
N GLU A 37 8.16 -9.02 -6.43
CA GLU A 37 9.57 -8.87 -6.81
C GLU A 37 9.73 -8.41 -8.27
N ASP A 38 8.86 -8.88 -9.17
CA ASP A 38 8.86 -8.49 -10.57
C ASP A 38 8.35 -7.06 -10.83
N GLN A 39 7.81 -6.39 -9.80
CA GLN A 39 7.39 -4.98 -9.82
C GLN A 39 8.22 -4.08 -8.89
N CYS A 40 9.31 -4.59 -8.35
CA CYS A 40 10.23 -3.84 -7.50
C CYS A 40 11.65 -3.88 -8.08
N ILE A 41 12.34 -2.75 -8.08
CA ILE A 41 13.79 -2.68 -8.36
C ILE A 41 14.47 -2.29 -7.07
N GLY A 42 15.11 -3.25 -6.40
CA GLY A 42 15.90 -3.00 -5.19
C GLY A 42 17.21 -2.28 -5.50
N LEU A 43 17.59 -1.33 -4.65
CA LEU A 43 18.84 -0.59 -4.73
C LEU A 43 19.50 -0.60 -3.34
N GLY A 44 20.29 -1.64 -3.11
CA GLY A 44 20.77 -1.98 -1.77
C GLY A 44 19.61 -2.39 -0.84
N ASP A 45 19.85 -2.29 0.47
CA ASP A 45 18.90 -2.74 1.49
C ASP A 45 17.87 -1.66 1.88
N LEU A 46 18.23 -0.39 1.67
CA LEU A 46 17.45 0.74 2.16
C LEU A 46 16.47 1.33 1.13
N MET A 47 16.59 0.97 -0.15
CA MET A 47 15.80 1.61 -1.20
C MET A 47 15.25 0.63 -2.21
N ARG A 48 14.05 0.91 -2.71
CA ARG A 48 13.49 0.24 -3.88
C ARG A 48 12.62 1.18 -4.72
N PHE A 49 12.58 0.96 -6.03
CA PHE A 49 11.60 1.56 -6.94
C PHE A 49 10.40 0.63 -7.16
N PHE A 50 9.21 1.21 -7.28
CA PHE A 50 7.98 0.51 -7.65
C PHE A 50 7.67 0.72 -9.12
N LEU A 51 7.27 -0.36 -9.79
CA LEU A 51 6.89 -0.37 -11.20
C LEU A 51 5.37 -0.56 -11.31
N ARG A 52 4.74 0.12 -12.28
CA ARG A 52 3.29 -0.05 -12.55
C ARG A 52 2.92 -1.48 -12.97
N ARG A 53 3.83 -2.11 -13.70
CA ARG A 53 3.75 -3.49 -14.22
C ARG A 53 5.17 -4.04 -14.27
N SER A 54 5.30 -5.35 -14.43
CA SER A 54 6.61 -5.99 -14.53
C SER A 54 7.43 -5.35 -15.66
N HIS A 55 8.65 -4.91 -15.34
CA HIS A 55 9.54 -4.17 -16.27
C HIS A 55 8.91 -2.88 -16.86
N GLY A 56 7.96 -2.27 -16.15
CA GLY A 56 7.20 -1.11 -16.60
C GLY A 56 7.71 0.24 -16.12
N THR A 57 6.81 1.23 -16.15
CA THR A 57 7.07 2.61 -15.69
C THR A 57 7.29 2.65 -14.19
N VAL A 58 8.34 3.35 -13.74
CA VAL A 58 8.55 3.69 -12.33
C VAL A 58 7.45 4.63 -11.86
N ILE A 59 6.68 4.20 -10.87
CA ILE A 59 5.57 4.96 -10.28
C ILE A 59 5.91 5.53 -8.91
N GLY A 60 7.03 5.12 -8.31
CA GLY A 60 7.40 5.55 -6.98
C GLY A 60 8.63 4.86 -6.45
N PHE A 61 8.96 5.14 -5.19
CA PHE A 61 10.02 4.50 -4.44
C PHE A 61 9.68 4.45 -2.95
N GLU A 62 10.35 3.54 -2.26
CA GLU A 62 10.42 3.50 -0.81
C GLU A 62 11.88 3.66 -0.37
N VAL A 63 12.08 4.44 0.69
CA VAL A 63 13.32 4.53 1.44
C VAL A 63 13.04 4.10 2.87
N ALA A 64 13.76 3.09 3.34
CA ALA A 64 13.91 2.79 4.76
C ALA A 64 15.03 3.66 5.34
N GLU A 65 14.88 4.05 6.61
CA GLU A 65 15.88 4.78 7.36
C GLU A 65 16.37 6.05 6.64
N PRO A 66 15.47 6.95 6.19
CA PRO A 66 15.82 8.11 5.37
C PRO A 66 16.80 9.08 6.04
N GLU A 67 16.94 9.03 7.37
CA GLU A 67 17.95 9.76 8.13
C GLU A 67 19.39 9.29 7.88
N TRP A 68 19.58 8.04 7.45
CA TRP A 68 20.87 7.41 7.15
C TRP A 68 21.29 7.49 5.69
N ILE A 69 20.43 8.02 4.80
CA ILE A 69 20.86 8.32 3.43
C ILE A 69 21.95 9.39 3.49
N ASP A 70 23.16 8.98 3.12
CA ASP A 70 24.33 9.85 3.05
C ASP A 70 24.11 10.93 1.98
N THR A 71 24.07 12.17 2.43
CA THR A 71 23.88 13.36 1.59
C THR A 71 25.18 14.00 1.13
N GLU A 72 26.31 13.55 1.66
CA GLU A 72 27.63 14.12 1.44
C GLU A 72 28.41 13.36 0.36
N THR A 73 28.16 12.05 0.17
CA THR A 73 28.70 11.31 -0.98
C THR A 73 27.83 11.48 -2.24
N ARG A 74 28.35 12.23 -3.22
CA ARG A 74 27.79 12.39 -4.57
C ARG A 74 27.75 11.11 -5.43
N VAL A 75 28.09 9.95 -4.87
CA VAL A 75 28.35 8.69 -5.62
C VAL A 75 27.18 7.70 -5.54
N SER A 76 26.04 8.10 -4.97
CA SER A 76 24.85 7.25 -4.85
C SER A 76 23.82 7.49 -5.97
N ASP A 77 23.21 6.42 -6.48
CA ASP A 77 22.12 6.40 -7.47
C ASP A 77 20.90 7.27 -7.07
N VAL A 78 20.84 7.75 -5.83
CA VAL A 78 19.75 8.60 -5.29
C VAL A 78 19.73 10.04 -5.83
N TRP A 79 20.85 10.55 -6.35
CA TRP A 79 20.97 11.94 -6.84
C TRP A 79 20.65 12.07 -8.34
N GLY A 80 20.55 10.95 -9.04
CA GLY A 80 20.36 10.87 -10.49
C GLY A 80 18.89 10.81 -10.92
N GLU A 81 18.65 10.06 -12.00
CA GLU A 81 17.31 9.64 -12.42
C GLU A 81 16.89 8.39 -11.62
N PRO A 82 15.59 8.14 -11.42
CA PRO A 82 14.46 8.87 -12.00
C PRO A 82 14.03 10.09 -11.17
N ARG A 83 13.47 11.11 -11.84
CA ARG A 83 13.04 12.37 -11.21
C ARG A 83 11.52 12.49 -11.08
N PHE A 84 11.05 12.84 -9.88
CA PHE A 84 9.64 12.91 -9.52
C PHE A 84 9.13 14.34 -9.37
N ARG A 85 7.84 14.52 -9.60
CA ARG A 85 7.09 15.72 -9.24
C ARG A 85 6.42 15.47 -7.89
N VAL A 86 6.80 16.20 -6.85
CA VAL A 86 6.32 16.02 -5.47
C VAL A 86 5.77 17.35 -4.93
N PRO A 87 4.52 17.71 -5.27
CA PRO A 87 3.98 19.04 -4.98
C PRO A 87 3.91 19.39 -3.49
N VAL A 88 3.61 18.41 -2.62
CA VAL A 88 3.53 18.63 -1.16
C VAL A 88 4.86 19.11 -0.57
N LEU A 89 5.97 18.77 -1.21
CA LEU A 89 7.32 19.21 -0.84
C LEU A 89 7.79 20.44 -1.64
N GLY A 90 6.98 20.93 -2.59
CA GLY A 90 7.33 22.03 -3.49
C GLY A 90 8.27 21.63 -4.63
N LEU A 91 8.39 20.34 -4.93
CA LEU A 91 9.38 19.81 -5.88
C LEU A 91 8.73 19.49 -7.23
N ARG A 92 9.34 19.96 -8.33
CA ARG A 92 8.82 19.77 -9.69
C ARG A 92 9.49 18.66 -10.48
N ARG A 93 10.79 18.44 -10.26
CA ARG A 93 11.61 17.45 -10.97
C ARG A 93 12.81 17.02 -10.10
N ALA A 94 12.51 16.37 -8.98
CA ALA A 94 13.50 16.07 -7.94
C ALA A 94 13.95 14.61 -7.95
N SER A 95 15.24 14.38 -7.66
CA SER A 95 15.78 13.04 -7.41
C SER A 95 15.32 12.49 -6.06
N VAL A 96 15.58 11.21 -5.79
CA VAL A 96 15.29 10.59 -4.49
C VAL A 96 15.96 11.35 -3.34
N GLY A 97 17.25 11.67 -3.47
CA GLY A 97 18.02 12.42 -2.45
C GLY A 97 17.44 13.81 -2.16
N GLU A 98 17.06 14.56 -3.19
CA GLU A 98 16.41 15.88 -3.04
C GLU A 98 15.07 15.76 -2.29
N ILE A 99 14.30 14.72 -2.58
CA ILE A 99 13.02 14.44 -1.94
C ILE A 99 13.21 14.04 -0.47
N VAL A 100 14.17 13.16 -0.18
CA VAL A 100 14.49 12.72 1.18
C VAL A 100 14.93 13.89 2.06
N LEU A 101 15.84 14.74 1.56
CA LEU A 101 16.26 15.95 2.28
C LEU A 101 15.09 16.86 2.58
N ARG A 102 14.23 17.10 1.58
CA ARG A 102 13.07 17.98 1.74
C ARG A 102 12.04 17.38 2.69
N ALA A 103 11.79 16.08 2.62
CA ALA A 103 10.90 15.37 3.52
C ALA A 103 11.38 15.44 4.99
N ARG A 104 12.68 15.22 5.23
CA ARG A 104 13.28 15.35 6.58
C ARG A 104 13.04 16.74 7.17
N ALA A 105 13.27 17.79 6.39
CA ALA A 105 13.06 19.17 6.82
C ALA A 105 11.59 19.50 7.08
N VAL A 106 10.68 19.06 6.21
CA VAL A 106 9.24 19.37 6.30
C VAL A 106 8.57 18.59 7.43
N PHE A 107 8.85 17.29 7.55
CA PHE A 107 8.18 16.43 8.51
C PHE A 107 8.83 16.45 9.89
N ALA A 108 10.14 16.67 9.96
CA ALA A 108 10.89 16.84 11.20
C ALA A 108 10.59 15.73 12.24
N GLY A 109 10.63 14.46 11.80
CA GLY A 109 10.39 13.29 12.65
C GLY A 109 8.90 13.03 12.99
N ARG A 110 7.95 13.71 12.35
CA ARG A 110 6.51 13.46 12.52
C ARG A 110 5.95 12.71 11.33
N SER A 111 5.08 11.74 11.57
CA SER A 111 4.40 11.02 10.50
C SER A 111 3.46 11.95 9.71
N THR A 112 3.24 11.63 8.43
CA THR A 112 2.25 12.32 7.60
C THR A 112 0.82 11.99 8.04
N ALA A 113 -0.15 12.84 7.69
CA ALA A 113 -1.53 12.73 8.15
C ALA A 113 -2.17 11.37 7.81
N ASP A 114 -1.91 10.86 6.60
CA ASP A 114 -2.36 9.54 6.15
C ASP A 114 -1.82 8.42 7.03
N VAL A 115 -0.53 8.48 7.39
CA VAL A 115 0.12 7.48 8.26
C VAL A 115 -0.42 7.55 9.68
N THR A 116 -0.60 8.76 10.22
CA THR A 116 -1.19 8.96 11.55
C THR A 116 -2.62 8.42 11.61
N ALA A 117 -3.42 8.69 10.58
CA ALA A 117 -4.79 8.21 10.46
C ALA A 117 -4.86 6.68 10.33
N ASP A 118 -4.07 6.05 9.45
CA ASP A 118 -3.99 4.57 9.34
C ASP A 118 -3.54 3.93 10.66
N THR A 119 -2.53 4.51 11.32
CA THR A 119 -2.02 4.00 12.59
C THR A 119 -3.08 4.07 13.69
N ARG A 120 -3.80 5.20 13.78
CA ARG A 120 -4.94 5.36 14.70
C ARG A 120 -6.02 4.33 14.40
N GLY A 121 -6.43 4.18 13.14
CA GLY A 121 -7.46 3.23 12.73
C GLY A 121 -7.09 1.79 13.06
N ARG A 122 -5.83 1.39 12.81
CA ARG A 122 -5.34 0.04 13.18
C ARG A 122 -5.39 -0.22 14.67
N ARG A 123 -5.06 0.78 15.49
CA ARG A 123 -5.15 0.69 16.96
C ARG A 123 -6.60 0.50 17.42
N LEU A 124 -7.51 1.36 16.94
CA LEU A 124 -8.94 1.30 17.27
C LEU A 124 -9.57 -0.02 16.82
N LEU A 125 -9.18 -0.52 15.65
CA LEU A 125 -9.64 -1.81 15.15
C LEU A 125 -9.18 -2.97 16.05
N ALA A 126 -7.96 -2.91 16.60
CA ALA A 126 -7.47 -3.91 17.55
C ALA A 126 -8.24 -3.87 18.88
N GLU A 127 -8.72 -2.69 19.27
CA GLU A 127 -9.60 -2.47 20.42
C GLU A 127 -11.07 -2.81 20.13
N GLN A 128 -11.40 -3.23 18.90
CA GLN A 128 -12.76 -3.50 18.41
C GLN A 128 -13.68 -2.27 18.42
N GLU A 129 -13.11 -1.07 18.46
CA GLU A 129 -13.81 0.19 18.29
C GLU A 129 -14.03 0.46 16.80
N TYR A 130 -15.01 -0.25 16.22
CA TYR A 130 -15.16 -0.30 14.76
C TYR A 130 -15.55 1.04 14.12
N THR A 131 -16.43 1.83 14.74
CA THR A 131 -16.86 3.12 14.19
C THR A 131 -15.73 4.16 14.22
N PRO A 132 -15.02 4.38 15.34
CA PRO A 132 -13.83 5.23 15.34
C PRO A 132 -12.71 4.74 14.40
N ALA A 133 -12.57 3.42 14.24
CA ALA A 133 -11.60 2.85 13.29
C ALA A 133 -11.97 3.20 11.84
N GLU A 134 -13.23 3.07 11.47
CA GLU A 134 -13.75 3.46 10.15
C GLU A 134 -13.51 4.94 9.85
N GLU A 135 -13.81 5.83 10.80
CA GLU A 135 -13.53 7.26 10.67
C GLU A 135 -12.05 7.52 10.40
N ALA A 136 -11.16 6.92 11.20
CA ALA A 136 -9.72 7.08 11.02
C ALA A 136 -9.21 6.52 9.68
N PHE A 137 -9.81 5.44 9.15
CA PHE A 137 -9.45 4.93 7.84
C PHE A 137 -9.99 5.80 6.68
N ARG A 138 -11.13 6.48 6.87
CA ARG A 138 -11.59 7.51 5.93
C ARG A 138 -10.68 8.73 5.94
N ASP A 139 -10.24 9.18 7.11
CA ASP A 139 -9.24 10.26 7.22
C ASP A 139 -7.95 9.91 6.46
N ALA A 140 -7.52 8.64 6.51
CA ALA A 140 -6.36 8.17 5.75
C ALA A 140 -6.59 8.21 4.22
N LEU A 141 -7.80 7.86 3.76
CA LEU A 141 -8.19 7.98 2.35
C LEU A 141 -8.23 9.44 1.90
N ASP A 142 -8.81 10.33 2.71
CA ASP A 142 -8.90 11.76 2.41
C ASP A 142 -7.50 12.40 2.36
N ALA A 143 -6.55 11.89 3.16
CA ALA A 143 -5.14 12.24 3.10
C ALA A 143 -4.37 11.57 1.93
N GLY A 144 -5.02 10.70 1.15
CA GLY A 144 -4.51 10.13 -0.10
C GLY A 144 -3.91 8.73 0.00
N ASP A 145 -3.98 8.03 1.15
CA ASP A 145 -3.56 6.62 1.25
C ASP A 145 -4.70 5.68 0.87
N LEU A 146 -4.69 5.27 -0.40
CA LEU A 146 -5.68 4.34 -0.96
C LEU A 146 -5.67 2.94 -0.33
N ARG A 147 -4.68 2.60 0.49
CA ARG A 147 -4.74 1.40 1.34
C ARG A 147 -5.88 1.45 2.34
N GLY A 148 -6.42 2.64 2.64
CA GLY A 148 -7.62 2.80 3.45
C GLY A 148 -8.82 1.99 2.96
N HIS A 149 -8.97 1.75 1.66
CA HIS A 149 -10.03 0.87 1.13
C HIS A 149 -9.90 -0.57 1.65
N LEU A 150 -8.68 -1.10 1.74
CA LEU A 150 -8.44 -2.41 2.37
C LEU A 150 -8.71 -2.37 3.87
N ARG A 151 -8.33 -1.27 4.54
CA ARG A 151 -8.46 -1.11 5.99
C ARG A 151 -9.91 -0.97 6.45
N LEU A 152 -10.77 -0.40 5.62
CA LEU A 152 -12.20 -0.27 5.88
C LEU A 152 -12.92 -1.62 5.95
N ALA A 153 -12.46 -2.62 5.20
CA ALA A 153 -13.10 -3.95 5.16
C ALA A 153 -13.32 -4.57 6.57
N PRO A 154 -12.29 -4.77 7.42
CA PRO A 154 -12.51 -5.30 8.77
C PRO A 154 -13.37 -4.40 9.67
N ALA A 155 -13.23 -3.06 9.56
CA ALA A 155 -13.98 -2.12 10.40
C ALA A 155 -15.48 -2.17 10.08
N LEU A 156 -15.84 -2.17 8.80
CA LEU A 156 -17.23 -2.26 8.34
C LEU A 156 -17.84 -3.64 8.62
N CYS A 157 -17.07 -4.72 8.44
CA CYS A 157 -17.51 -6.06 8.84
C CYS A 157 -17.79 -6.16 10.35
N GLY A 158 -16.96 -5.53 11.19
CA GLY A 158 -17.21 -5.49 12.64
C GLY A 158 -18.51 -4.79 13.04
N GLN A 159 -19.05 -3.94 12.16
CA GLN A 159 -20.34 -3.28 12.31
C GLN A 159 -21.50 -4.01 11.61
N GLY A 160 -21.24 -5.15 10.96
CA GLY A 160 -22.24 -5.86 10.15
C GLY A 160 -22.59 -5.17 8.82
N ARG A 161 -21.83 -4.15 8.41
CA ARG A 161 -22.06 -3.36 7.18
C ARG A 161 -21.36 -3.99 5.98
N TYR A 162 -21.76 -5.21 5.64
CA TYR A 162 -21.07 -6.05 4.66
C TYR A 162 -21.14 -5.52 3.21
N SER A 163 -22.25 -4.89 2.81
CA SER A 163 -22.39 -4.33 1.46
C SER A 163 -21.38 -3.20 1.22
N GLU A 164 -21.19 -2.30 2.19
CA GLU A 164 -20.20 -1.22 2.07
C GLU A 164 -18.76 -1.75 2.15
N ALA A 165 -18.53 -2.78 2.97
CA ALA A 165 -17.25 -3.47 3.02
C ALA A 165 -16.90 -4.09 1.66
N TYR A 166 -17.89 -4.65 0.97
CA TYR A 166 -17.73 -5.25 -0.36
C TYR A 166 -17.26 -4.22 -1.38
N ASP A 167 -17.91 -3.06 -1.44
CA ASP A 167 -17.55 -1.99 -2.38
C ASP A 167 -16.09 -1.55 -2.19
N HIS A 168 -15.66 -1.33 -0.95
CA HIS A 168 -14.28 -0.96 -0.64
C HIS A 168 -13.27 -2.08 -0.93
N ALA A 169 -13.59 -3.33 -0.58
CA ALA A 169 -12.73 -4.47 -0.89
C ALA A 169 -12.56 -4.66 -2.41
N ARG A 170 -13.64 -4.46 -3.18
CA ARG A 170 -13.63 -4.55 -4.64
C ARG A 170 -12.83 -3.42 -5.29
N ILE A 171 -12.98 -2.19 -4.83
CA ILE A 171 -12.11 -1.08 -5.27
C ILE A 171 -10.65 -1.42 -5.01
N PHE A 172 -10.32 -1.99 -3.84
CA PHE A 172 -8.95 -2.34 -3.51
C PHE A 172 -8.38 -3.47 -4.39
N THR A 173 -9.17 -4.47 -4.78
CA THR A 173 -8.71 -5.51 -5.71
C THR A 173 -8.48 -4.99 -7.12
N GLU A 174 -9.12 -3.90 -7.52
CA GLU A 174 -8.85 -3.20 -8.78
C GLU A 174 -7.57 -2.35 -8.69
N LEU A 175 -7.34 -1.68 -7.56
CA LEU A 175 -6.15 -0.86 -7.31
C LEU A 175 -4.88 -1.69 -7.12
N ALA A 176 -4.98 -2.85 -6.46
CA ALA A 176 -3.86 -3.73 -6.12
C ALA A 176 -4.19 -5.20 -6.43
N PRO A 177 -4.31 -5.58 -7.71
CA PRO A 177 -4.81 -6.88 -8.15
C PRO A 177 -3.95 -8.09 -7.75
N ARG A 178 -2.69 -7.90 -7.36
CA ARG A 178 -1.79 -8.95 -6.85
C ARG A 178 -1.58 -8.89 -5.34
N ASN A 179 -2.35 -8.06 -4.64
CA ASN A 179 -2.41 -8.08 -3.19
C ASN A 179 -3.40 -9.16 -2.70
N SER A 180 -2.87 -10.21 -2.09
CA SER A 180 -3.68 -11.33 -1.58
C SER A 180 -4.68 -10.93 -0.48
N TRP A 181 -4.39 -9.90 0.32
CA TRP A 181 -5.30 -9.44 1.37
C TRP A 181 -6.58 -8.82 0.81
N GLY A 182 -6.50 -8.09 -0.30
CA GLY A 182 -7.69 -7.56 -0.98
C GLY A 182 -8.67 -8.67 -1.35
N TRP A 183 -8.14 -9.70 -2.00
CA TRP A 183 -8.93 -10.88 -2.39
C TRP A 183 -9.41 -11.70 -1.20
N ALA A 184 -8.62 -11.81 -0.13
CA ALA A 184 -9.02 -12.52 1.08
C ALA A 184 -10.18 -11.82 1.81
N TRP A 185 -10.13 -10.49 1.91
CA TRP A 185 -11.24 -9.71 2.48
C TRP A 185 -12.48 -9.76 1.62
N LEU A 186 -12.36 -9.57 0.31
CA LEU A 186 -13.48 -9.69 -0.62
C LEU A 186 -14.16 -11.05 -0.47
N GLY A 187 -13.37 -12.13 -0.42
CA GLY A 187 -13.89 -13.48 -0.24
C GLY A 187 -14.60 -13.70 1.10
N ARG A 188 -14.05 -13.16 2.20
CA ARG A 188 -14.70 -13.22 3.51
C ARG A 188 -16.01 -12.44 3.53
N ILE A 189 -16.04 -11.23 2.97
CA ILE A 189 -17.24 -10.39 2.90
C ILE A 189 -18.34 -11.07 2.08
N CYS A 190 -17.99 -11.70 0.95
CA CYS A 190 -18.95 -12.45 0.14
C CYS A 190 -19.63 -13.59 0.93
N LEU A 191 -18.91 -14.25 1.86
CA LEU A 191 -19.54 -15.27 2.72
C LEU A 191 -20.58 -14.67 3.66
N GLU A 192 -20.29 -13.51 4.24
CA GLU A 192 -21.24 -12.80 5.11
C GLU A 192 -22.48 -12.33 4.34
N LEU A 193 -22.32 -12.06 3.03
CA LEU A 193 -23.42 -11.72 2.11
C LEU A 193 -24.16 -12.95 1.55
N GLY A 194 -23.70 -14.18 1.82
CA GLY A 194 -24.27 -15.41 1.25
C GLY A 194 -23.84 -15.73 -0.18
N GLU A 195 -22.95 -14.93 -0.76
CA GLU A 195 -22.43 -15.07 -2.12
C GLU A 195 -21.29 -16.10 -2.19
N GLU A 196 -21.62 -17.36 -1.92
CA GLU A 196 -20.64 -18.43 -1.70
C GLU A 196 -19.74 -18.72 -2.92
N GLN A 197 -20.26 -18.56 -4.14
CA GLN A 197 -19.48 -18.78 -5.36
C GLN A 197 -18.42 -17.70 -5.56
N GLU A 198 -18.79 -16.44 -5.38
CA GLU A 198 -17.85 -15.32 -5.47
C GLU A 198 -16.80 -15.40 -4.36
N ALA A 199 -17.22 -15.76 -3.15
CA ALA A 199 -16.32 -16.00 -2.03
C ALA A 199 -15.23 -17.02 -2.37
N ARG A 200 -15.61 -18.19 -2.91
CA ARG A 200 -14.63 -19.22 -3.30
C ARG A 200 -13.71 -18.73 -4.42
N GLY A 201 -14.22 -17.96 -5.38
CA GLY A 201 -13.40 -17.35 -6.44
C GLY A 201 -12.32 -16.43 -5.87
N ALA A 202 -12.72 -15.47 -5.03
CA ALA A 202 -11.82 -14.51 -4.42
C ALA A 202 -10.79 -15.18 -3.49
N LEU A 203 -11.20 -16.12 -2.64
CA LEU A 203 -10.28 -16.85 -1.76
C LEU A 203 -9.28 -17.71 -2.55
N ARG A 204 -9.68 -18.33 -3.66
CA ARG A 204 -8.74 -19.07 -4.54
C ARG A 204 -7.72 -18.14 -5.17
N ARG A 205 -8.15 -16.93 -5.56
CA ARG A 205 -7.24 -15.90 -6.08
C ARG A 205 -6.23 -15.46 -5.02
N ALA A 206 -6.66 -15.22 -3.78
CA ALA A 206 -5.75 -14.91 -2.67
C ALA A 206 -4.70 -16.02 -2.46
N VAL A 207 -5.11 -17.29 -2.47
CA VAL A 207 -4.20 -18.45 -2.33
C VAL A 207 -3.26 -18.63 -3.53
N ALA A 208 -3.67 -18.20 -4.73
CA ALA A 208 -2.77 -18.15 -5.88
C ALA A 208 -1.68 -17.09 -5.68
N LEU A 209 -2.07 -15.88 -5.30
CA LEU A 209 -1.15 -14.77 -5.06
C LEU A 209 -0.18 -15.05 -3.90
N GLU A 210 -0.61 -15.75 -2.85
CA GLU A 210 0.29 -16.24 -1.79
C GLU A 210 1.45 -17.09 -2.34
N ARG A 211 1.19 -17.94 -3.35
CA ARG A 211 2.21 -18.78 -3.98
C ARG A 211 3.12 -17.99 -4.92
N GLU A 212 2.65 -16.85 -5.40
CA GLU A 212 3.39 -15.89 -6.23
C GLU A 212 4.20 -14.89 -5.38
N GLY A 213 4.26 -15.07 -4.05
CA GLY A 213 5.07 -14.23 -3.14
C GLY A 213 4.30 -13.11 -2.43
N SER A 214 2.98 -13.02 -2.61
CA SER A 214 2.14 -12.05 -1.91
C SER A 214 1.98 -12.41 -0.42
N TYR A 215 1.26 -11.59 0.33
CA TYR A 215 1.09 -11.76 1.77
C TYR A 215 0.35 -13.06 2.11
N ARG A 216 0.73 -13.71 3.21
CA ARG A 216 -0.02 -14.85 3.75
C ARG A 216 -1.34 -14.37 4.37
N THR A 217 -2.44 -15.02 4.02
CA THR A 217 -3.78 -14.71 4.52
C THR A 217 -4.46 -15.95 5.11
N PRO A 218 -5.60 -15.80 5.80
CA PRO A 218 -6.42 -16.93 6.22
C PRO A 218 -7.14 -17.67 5.08
N ALA A 219 -7.02 -17.25 3.82
CA ALA A 219 -7.88 -17.73 2.72
C ALA A 219 -7.85 -19.25 2.52
N ARG A 220 -6.68 -19.89 2.67
CA ARG A 220 -6.55 -21.36 2.60
C ARG A 220 -7.34 -22.08 3.70
N LEU A 221 -7.39 -21.51 4.91
CA LEU A 221 -8.15 -22.09 6.03
C LEU A 221 -9.65 -21.94 5.78
N VAL A 222 -10.10 -20.77 5.32
CA VAL A 222 -11.51 -20.51 5.00
C VAL A 222 -12.00 -21.43 3.87
N LEU A 223 -11.21 -21.64 2.81
CA LEU A 223 -11.60 -22.59 1.75
C LEU A 223 -11.76 -24.03 2.26
N ARG A 224 -10.95 -24.45 3.23
CA ARG A 224 -11.06 -25.79 3.82
C ARG A 224 -12.34 -25.94 4.65
N SER A 225 -12.72 -24.93 5.43
CA SER A 225 -13.98 -24.99 6.19
C SER A 225 -15.19 -25.07 5.26
N LEU A 226 -15.21 -24.30 4.17
CA LEU A 226 -16.28 -24.35 3.16
C LEU A 226 -16.40 -25.69 2.42
N ALA A 227 -15.33 -26.49 2.36
CA ALA A 227 -15.35 -27.83 1.80
C ALA A 227 -15.81 -28.89 2.83
N GLY A 228 -15.60 -28.62 4.11
CA GLY A 228 -16.04 -29.47 5.22
C GLY A 228 -17.54 -29.33 5.54
N SER A 229 -18.12 -28.15 5.33
CA SER A 229 -19.55 -27.88 5.56
C SER A 229 -20.50 -28.44 4.49
N ALA A 230 -19.96 -28.99 3.39
CA ALA A 230 -20.74 -29.57 2.29
C ALA A 230 -20.89 -31.10 2.39
N ARG A 231 -20.60 -31.69 3.56
CA ARG A 231 -20.78 -33.12 3.90
C ARG A 231 -21.76 -33.26 5.04
#